data_AF-A0A6G4WN13-F1
#
_entry.id   AF-A0A6G4WN13-F1
#
_cell.length_a   1.000
_cell.length_b   1.000
_cell.length_c   1.000
_cell.angle_alpha   90.00
_cell.angle_beta   90.00
_cell.angle_gamma   90.00
#
_symmetry.space_group_name_H-M   'P 1'
#
loop_
_entity.id
_entity.type
_entity.pdbx_description
1 polymer ?
#
loop_
_entity_poly.entity_id
_entity_poly.type
_entity_poly.pdbx_seq_one_letter_code
_entity_poly.pdbx_strand_id
1 'polypeptide(L)'
;MIAGIRERLGLNDPLPVQFIRWVWDMLGGDFGTSIFAGRPVLELISQRLEPTISLSILTMIVSVTVGVSFGVLAAWRAGGLVDRILTAFATLGFSVPVFVVGFFLIYVFAVRAHWLPVQGYQPIDHGFGPWLVRLILPTVTLSVPYIAFIARITRASMLEVLSEDYMRTAAAKGASSYAMLFHHALKNAGVPILTVIGLSFAGLIGGVVITETVFNIPGVGRLVVDAINNRDYPIIQGVLILVSGLYVLINLGVDLSYTLVDPRIRY
;
A
#
# COMPACT_ATOMS: atom_id res chain seq x y z
N MET A 1 44.24 1.07 1.03
CA MET A 1 42.88 0.58 1.37
C MET A 1 41.79 1.26 0.54
N ILE A 2 41.71 2.61 0.52
CA ILE A 2 40.70 3.35 -0.28
C ILE A 2 40.82 3.10 -1.80
N ALA A 3 42.04 3.07 -2.35
CA ALA A 3 42.26 2.82 -3.79
C ALA A 3 41.75 1.44 -4.24
N GLY A 4 41.97 0.39 -3.43
CA GLY A 4 41.48 -0.96 -3.73
C GLY A 4 39.96 -1.10 -3.62
N ILE A 5 39.30 -0.30 -2.76
CA ILE A 5 37.83 -0.22 -2.70
C ILE A 5 37.29 0.50 -3.94
N ARG A 6 37.93 1.58 -4.38
CA ARG A 6 37.54 2.29 -5.62
C ARG A 6 37.64 1.41 -6.85
N GLU A 7 38.72 0.63 -6.95
CA GLU A 7 38.92 -0.28 -8.07
C GLU A 7 37.92 -1.44 -8.06
N ARG A 8 37.66 -2.05 -6.90
CA ARG A 8 36.63 -3.09 -6.75
C ARG A 8 35.21 -2.61 -7.06
N LEU A 9 34.89 -1.36 -6.74
CA LEU A 9 33.60 -0.75 -7.01
C LEU A 9 33.51 -0.10 -8.41
N GLY A 10 34.55 -0.21 -9.25
CA GLY A 10 34.56 0.39 -10.59
C GLY A 10 34.54 1.92 -10.61
N LEU A 11 34.82 2.58 -9.48
CA LEU A 11 34.70 4.03 -9.31
C LEU A 11 35.79 4.82 -10.06
N ASN A 12 36.77 4.13 -10.65
CA ASN A 12 37.82 4.73 -11.46
C ASN A 12 37.39 4.95 -12.92
N ASP A 13 36.32 4.29 -13.37
CA ASP A 13 35.82 4.42 -14.74
C ASP A 13 34.98 5.70 -14.92
N PRO A 14 34.83 6.23 -16.14
CA PRO A 14 33.88 7.31 -16.41
C PRO A 14 32.44 6.92 -16.02
N LEU A 15 31.67 7.88 -15.50
CA LEU A 15 30.27 7.64 -15.06
C LEU A 15 29.39 6.92 -16.10
N PRO A 16 29.45 7.23 -17.41
CA PRO A 16 28.65 6.50 -18.40
C PRO A 16 28.98 5.00 -18.46
N VAL A 17 30.25 4.63 -18.29
CA VAL A 17 30.70 3.23 -18.30
C VAL A 17 30.21 2.51 -17.05
N GLN A 18 30.30 3.16 -15.89
CA GLN A 18 29.76 2.62 -14.63
C GLN A 18 28.25 2.37 -14.75
N PHE A 19 27.51 3.31 -15.33
CA PHE A 19 26.06 3.19 -15.52
C PHE A 19 25.70 2.04 -16.46
N ILE A 20 26.33 1.93 -17.64
CA ILE A 20 26.04 0.85 -18.60
C ILE A 20 26.34 -0.52 -17.99
N ARG A 21 27.46 -0.64 -17.27
CA ARG A 21 27.83 -1.87 -16.56
C ARG A 21 26.79 -2.24 -15.52
N TRP A 22 26.41 -1.29 -14.67
CA TRP A 22 25.36 -1.47 -13.66
C TRP A 22 24.03 -1.91 -14.27
N VAL A 23 23.61 -1.32 -15.39
CA VAL A 23 22.40 -1.74 -16.11
C VAL A 23 22.54 -3.18 -16.62
N TRP A 24 23.67 -3.53 -17.22
CA TRP A 24 23.91 -4.87 -17.77
C TRP A 24 23.92 -5.95 -16.67
N ASP A 25 24.61 -5.69 -15.57
CA ASP A 25 24.67 -6.58 -14.41
C ASP A 25 23.27 -6.80 -13.82
N MET A 26 22.50 -5.70 -13.68
CA MET A 26 21.12 -5.75 -13.19
C MET A 26 20.18 -6.54 -14.10
N LEU A 27 20.30 -6.37 -15.43
CA LEU A 27 19.56 -7.19 -16.41
C LEU A 27 19.95 -8.67 -16.33
N GLY A 28 21.19 -8.98 -15.94
CA GLY A 28 21.66 -10.32 -15.61
C GLY A 28 21.19 -10.85 -14.25
N GLY A 29 20.48 -10.05 -13.46
CA GLY A 29 20.01 -10.40 -12.12
C GLY A 29 21.02 -10.13 -11.00
N ASP A 30 22.15 -9.48 -11.29
CA ASP A 30 23.12 -9.04 -10.29
C ASP A 30 22.83 -7.60 -9.85
N PHE A 31 22.26 -7.46 -8.66
CA PHE A 31 21.97 -6.15 -8.05
C PHE A 31 23.14 -5.63 -7.19
N GLY A 32 24.30 -6.29 -7.31
CA GLY A 32 25.49 -6.01 -6.54
C GLY A 32 25.46 -6.64 -5.15
N THR A 33 26.47 -6.23 -4.37
CA THR A 33 26.67 -6.67 -3.00
C THR A 33 26.56 -5.48 -2.06
N SER A 34 25.95 -5.71 -0.91
CA SER A 34 25.90 -4.73 0.17
C SER A 34 27.31 -4.37 0.62
N ILE A 35 27.62 -3.08 0.68
CA ILE A 35 28.93 -2.58 1.11
C ILE A 35 29.15 -2.90 2.59
N PHE A 36 28.08 -2.88 3.39
CA PHE A 36 28.15 -3.07 4.83
C PHE A 36 28.03 -4.54 5.25
N ALA A 37 27.07 -5.28 4.69
CA ALA A 37 26.80 -6.67 5.05
C ALA A 37 27.65 -7.68 4.27
N GLY A 38 28.24 -7.28 3.13
CA GLY A 38 29.03 -8.15 2.28
C GLY A 38 28.24 -9.28 1.62
N ARG A 39 26.90 -9.15 1.55
CA ARG A 39 25.99 -10.14 0.97
C ARG A 39 25.31 -9.64 -0.30
N PRO A 40 24.88 -10.53 -1.20
CA PRO A 40 24.10 -10.16 -2.38
C PRO A 40 22.84 -9.37 -1.99
N VAL A 41 22.56 -8.29 -2.72
CA VAL A 41 21.39 -7.42 -2.44
C VAL A 41 20.08 -8.19 -2.55
N LEU A 42 19.93 -9.06 -3.56
CA LEU A 42 18.72 -9.89 -3.72
C LEU A 42 18.46 -10.85 -2.56
N GLU A 43 19.51 -11.36 -1.91
CA GLU A 43 19.37 -12.22 -0.73
C GLU A 43 18.76 -11.41 0.43
N LEU A 44 19.29 -10.20 0.67
CA LEU A 44 18.82 -9.32 1.74
C LEU A 44 17.39 -8.85 1.53
N ILE A 45 17.00 -8.58 0.27
CA ILE A 45 15.64 -8.18 -0.08
C ILE A 45 14.68 -9.35 0.09
N SER A 46 15.01 -10.52 -0.47
CA SER A 46 14.12 -11.69 -0.47
C SER A 46 13.76 -12.16 0.95
N GLN A 47 14.70 -12.11 1.89
CA GLN A 47 14.47 -12.43 3.31
C GLN A 47 13.49 -11.47 4.01
N ARG A 48 13.22 -10.30 3.42
CA ARG A 48 12.41 -9.24 4.02
C ARG A 48 11.13 -8.94 3.24
N LEU A 49 10.88 -9.66 2.14
CA LEU A 49 9.68 -9.50 1.33
C LEU A 49 8.42 -9.92 2.08
N GLU A 50 8.46 -11.03 2.81
CA GLU A 50 7.26 -11.59 3.47
C GLU A 50 6.60 -10.60 4.44
N PRO A 51 7.31 -9.95 5.39
CA PRO A 51 6.70 -8.95 6.28
C PRO A 51 6.06 -7.79 5.51
N THR A 52 6.77 -7.24 4.52
CA THR A 52 6.29 -6.10 3.72
C THR A 52 5.05 -6.46 2.92
N ILE A 53 5.06 -7.60 2.24
CA ILE A 53 3.92 -8.08 1.44
C ILE A 53 2.73 -8.40 2.34
N SER A 54 2.95 -9.10 3.46
CA SER A 54 1.90 -9.44 4.43
C SER A 54 1.20 -8.19 4.94
N LEU A 55 1.99 -7.21 5.39
CA LEU A 55 1.48 -5.93 5.88
C LEU A 55 0.72 -5.18 4.78
N SER A 56 1.25 -5.16 3.56
CA SER A 56 0.65 -4.47 2.40
C SER A 56 -0.70 -5.06 2.02
N ILE A 57 -0.78 -6.38 1.91
CA ILE A 57 -2.00 -7.10 1.54
C ILE A 57 -3.07 -6.91 2.62
N LEU A 58 -2.75 -7.12 3.89
CA LEU A 58 -3.70 -6.95 4.99
C LEU A 58 -4.22 -5.50 5.06
N THR A 59 -3.32 -4.53 4.91
CA THR A 59 -3.69 -3.11 4.87
C THR A 59 -4.66 -2.84 3.75
N MET A 60 -4.38 -3.33 2.53
CA MET A 60 -5.26 -3.09 1.39
C MET A 60 -6.61 -3.79 1.54
N ILE A 61 -6.64 -5.04 2.04
CA ILE A 61 -7.90 -5.74 2.30
C ILE A 61 -8.77 -4.93 3.27
N VAL A 62 -8.21 -4.52 4.41
CA VAL A 62 -8.94 -3.72 5.40
C VAL A 62 -9.38 -2.39 4.80
N SER A 63 -8.49 -1.70 4.08
CA SER A 63 -8.77 -0.40 3.50
C SER A 63 -9.84 -0.43 2.41
N VAL A 64 -9.81 -1.42 1.54
CA VAL A 64 -10.83 -1.62 0.48
C VAL A 64 -12.16 -2.02 1.11
N THR A 65 -12.17 -3.03 1.98
CA THR A 65 -13.40 -3.53 2.58
C THR A 65 -14.09 -2.44 3.40
N VAL A 66 -13.38 -1.77 4.30
CA VAL A 66 -13.95 -0.72 5.13
C VAL A 66 -14.24 0.52 4.28
N GLY A 67 -13.30 0.94 3.43
CA GLY A 67 -13.42 2.17 2.65
C GLY A 67 -14.57 2.14 1.66
N VAL A 68 -14.68 1.08 0.84
CA VAL A 68 -15.78 0.93 -0.11
C VAL A 68 -17.12 0.82 0.62
N SER A 69 -17.20 0.04 1.71
CA SER A 69 -18.44 -0.11 2.48
C SER A 69 -18.90 1.22 3.07
N PHE A 70 -18.00 1.97 3.71
CA PHE A 70 -18.33 3.28 4.28
C PHE A 70 -18.69 4.30 3.19
N GLY A 71 -17.98 4.30 2.07
CA GLY A 71 -18.26 5.17 0.94
C GLY A 71 -19.65 4.93 0.33
N VAL A 72 -20.01 3.66 0.09
CA VAL A 72 -21.34 3.28 -0.40
C VAL A 72 -22.44 3.70 0.58
N LEU A 73 -22.26 3.43 1.88
CA LEU A 73 -23.24 3.79 2.91
C LEU A 73 -23.40 5.31 3.04
N ALA A 74 -22.30 6.07 2.95
CA ALA A 74 -22.33 7.53 2.98
C ALA A 74 -23.01 8.12 1.75
N ALA A 75 -22.82 7.54 0.57
CA ALA A 75 -23.51 7.96 -0.66
C ALA A 75 -25.02 7.68 -0.57
N TRP A 76 -25.42 6.52 -0.05
CA TRP A 76 -26.83 6.16 0.11
C TRP A 76 -27.56 7.10 1.08
N ARG A 77 -26.89 7.52 2.15
CA ARG A 77 -27.42 8.46 3.16
C ARG A 77 -26.74 9.83 3.08
N ALA A 78 -26.63 10.37 1.87
CA ALA A 78 -26.03 11.67 1.62
C ALA A 78 -26.61 12.76 2.54
N GLY A 79 -25.75 13.59 3.14
CA GLY A 79 -26.13 14.64 4.09
C GLY A 79 -26.50 14.14 5.51
N GLY A 80 -26.63 12.83 5.71
CA GLY A 80 -26.91 12.20 7.00
C GLY A 80 -25.70 12.07 7.93
N LEU A 81 -25.87 11.39 9.06
CA LEU A 81 -24.82 11.20 10.05
C LEU A 81 -23.62 10.40 9.53
N VAL A 82 -23.85 9.34 8.75
CA VAL A 82 -22.78 8.50 8.18
C VAL A 82 -21.86 9.33 7.28
N ASP A 83 -22.44 10.20 6.48
CA ASP A 83 -21.71 11.10 5.59
C ASP A 83 -20.86 12.12 6.36
N ARG A 84 -21.42 12.71 7.42
CA ARG A 84 -20.68 13.64 8.29
C ARG A 84 -19.54 12.95 9.04
N ILE A 85 -19.77 11.73 9.54
CA ILE A 85 -18.73 10.92 10.20
C ILE A 85 -17.62 10.58 9.20
N LEU A 86 -17.96 10.13 8.00
CA LEU A 86 -17.00 9.86 6.94
C LEU A 86 -16.16 11.10 6.64
N THR A 87 -16.79 12.25 6.45
CA THR A 87 -16.12 13.51 6.15
C THR A 87 -15.15 13.90 7.27
N ALA A 88 -15.61 13.87 8.52
CA ALA A 88 -14.77 14.18 9.68
C ALA A 88 -13.61 13.19 9.84
N PHE A 89 -13.88 11.89 9.69
CA PHE A 89 -12.86 10.84 9.72
C PHE A 89 -11.83 11.04 8.62
N ALA A 90 -12.26 11.35 7.39
CA ALA A 90 -11.36 11.57 6.29
C ALA A 90 -10.45 12.78 6.52
N THR A 91 -11.00 13.90 7.01
CA THR A 91 -10.21 15.08 7.39
C THR A 91 -9.17 14.72 8.43
N LEU A 92 -9.57 14.07 9.53
CA LEU A 92 -8.63 13.67 10.60
C LEU A 92 -7.58 12.67 10.10
N GLY A 93 -8.00 11.67 9.32
CA GLY A 93 -7.13 10.62 8.79
C GLY A 93 -6.06 11.13 7.84
N PHE A 94 -6.31 12.24 7.14
CA PHE A 94 -5.29 12.92 6.33
C PHE A 94 -4.45 13.94 7.11
N SER A 95 -5.02 14.57 8.14
CA SER A 95 -4.31 15.61 8.91
C SER A 95 -3.30 15.05 9.91
N VAL A 96 -3.53 13.84 10.44
CA VAL A 96 -2.64 13.24 11.43
C VAL A 96 -1.58 12.38 10.73
N PRO A 97 -0.28 12.60 10.99
CA PRO A 97 0.76 11.74 10.45
C PRO A 97 0.60 10.28 10.89
N VAL A 98 0.79 9.34 9.96
CA VAL A 98 0.56 7.90 10.19
C VAL A 98 1.33 7.35 11.39
N PHE A 99 2.59 7.77 11.59
CA PHE A 99 3.39 7.31 12.73
C PHE A 99 2.81 7.77 14.08
N VAL A 100 2.16 8.94 14.14
CA VAL A 100 1.52 9.45 15.36
C VAL A 100 0.33 8.56 15.71
N VAL A 101 -0.47 8.18 14.71
CA VAL A 101 -1.54 7.18 14.88
C VAL A 101 -0.96 5.87 15.40
N GLY A 102 0.15 5.41 14.82
CA GLY A 102 0.84 4.19 15.25
C GLY A 102 1.25 4.22 16.72
N PHE A 103 1.96 5.28 17.14
CA PHE A 103 2.37 5.43 18.54
C PHE A 103 1.17 5.55 19.49
N PHE A 104 0.11 6.25 19.09
CA PHE A 104 -1.12 6.32 19.88
C PHE A 104 -1.78 4.94 20.05
N LEU A 105 -1.89 4.17 18.96
CA LEU A 105 -2.45 2.82 18.99
C LEU A 105 -1.62 1.87 19.84
N ILE A 106 -0.28 1.93 19.74
CA ILE A 106 0.64 1.19 20.63
C ILE A 106 0.37 1.55 22.10
N TYR A 107 0.30 2.84 22.42
CA TYR A 107 0.07 3.28 23.79
C TYR A 107 -1.26 2.77 24.36
N VAL A 108 -2.34 2.87 23.59
CA VAL A 108 -3.68 2.45 24.04
C VAL A 108 -3.78 0.92 24.15
N PHE A 109 -3.46 0.20 23.07
CA PHE A 109 -3.78 -1.23 22.96
C PHE A 109 -2.69 -2.15 23.50
N ALA A 110 -1.42 -1.75 23.39
CA ALA A 110 -0.30 -2.59 23.82
C ALA A 110 0.19 -2.20 25.23
N VAL A 111 0.33 -0.91 25.52
CA VAL A 111 0.87 -0.45 26.81
C VAL A 111 -0.20 -0.35 27.88
N ARG A 112 -1.37 0.25 27.59
CA ARG A 112 -2.40 0.45 28.61
C ARG A 112 -3.36 -0.74 28.74
N ALA A 113 -3.83 -1.27 27.62
CA ALA A 113 -4.79 -2.38 27.62
C ALA A 113 -4.13 -3.77 27.66
N HIS A 114 -2.87 -3.88 27.25
CA HIS A 114 -2.14 -5.16 27.12
C HIS A 114 -2.84 -6.20 26.22
N TRP A 115 -3.63 -5.75 25.25
CA TRP A 115 -4.37 -6.64 24.34
C TRP A 115 -3.50 -7.15 23.20
N LEU A 116 -2.57 -6.32 22.73
CA LEU A 116 -1.77 -6.59 21.54
C LEU A 116 -0.27 -6.38 21.85
N PRO A 117 0.63 -7.07 21.14
CA PRO A 117 2.06 -6.85 21.30
C PRO A 117 2.45 -5.44 20.86
N VAL A 118 3.46 -4.87 21.53
CA VAL A 118 3.94 -3.51 21.24
C VAL A 118 4.58 -3.43 19.85
N GLN A 119 5.43 -4.40 19.52
CA GLN A 119 6.26 -4.39 18.31
C GLN A 119 6.68 -5.81 17.90
N GLY A 120 7.26 -5.90 16.69
CA GLY A 120 7.88 -7.09 16.13
C GLY A 120 7.00 -7.79 15.09
N TYR A 121 7.61 -8.74 14.39
CA TYR A 121 6.98 -9.56 13.36
C TYR A 121 7.26 -11.03 13.67
N GLN A 122 6.34 -11.90 13.25
CA GLN A 122 6.52 -13.33 13.29
C GLN A 122 6.07 -13.89 11.94
N PRO A 123 6.92 -14.61 11.21
CA PRO A 123 6.53 -15.13 9.92
C PRO A 123 5.41 -16.17 10.03
N ILE A 124 4.66 -16.30 8.94
CA ILE A 124 3.40 -17.07 8.90
C ILE A 124 3.61 -18.56 9.16
N ASP A 125 4.81 -19.07 8.87
CA ASP A 125 5.26 -20.43 9.12
C ASP A 125 5.26 -20.82 10.60
N HIS A 126 5.43 -19.85 11.51
CA HIS A 126 5.32 -20.04 12.95
C HIS A 126 3.89 -19.93 13.48
N GLY A 127 2.89 -19.86 12.59
CA GLY A 127 1.47 -19.94 12.92
C GLY A 127 0.69 -18.68 12.55
N PHE A 128 -0.50 -18.88 11.98
CA PHE A 128 -1.39 -17.80 11.52
C PHE A 128 -1.83 -16.84 12.63
N GLY A 129 -2.12 -17.35 13.83
CA GLY A 129 -2.54 -16.53 14.98
C GLY A 129 -1.47 -15.52 15.42
N PRO A 130 -0.26 -15.99 15.80
CA PRO A 130 0.85 -15.12 16.16
C PRO A 130 1.25 -14.12 15.06
N TRP A 131 1.24 -14.56 13.79
CA TRP A 131 1.47 -13.71 12.63
C TRP A 131 0.44 -12.58 12.54
N LEU A 132 -0.86 -12.92 12.58
CA LEU A 132 -1.94 -11.94 12.43
C LEU A 132 -1.94 -10.93 13.58
N VAL A 133 -1.85 -11.41 14.84
CA VAL A 133 -1.90 -10.55 16.04
C VAL A 133 -0.83 -9.46 16.03
N ARG A 134 0.39 -9.78 15.54
CA ARG A 134 1.48 -8.80 15.42
C ARG A 134 1.28 -7.81 14.27
N LEU A 135 0.46 -8.15 13.28
CA LEU A 135 0.15 -7.28 12.15
C LEU A 135 -1.08 -6.39 12.37
N ILE A 136 -1.95 -6.68 13.36
CA ILE A 136 -3.18 -5.90 13.62
C ILE A 136 -2.88 -4.40 13.79
N LEU A 137 -2.00 -4.02 14.73
CA LEU A 137 -1.70 -2.61 15.00
C LEU A 137 -1.04 -1.91 13.79
N PRO A 138 0.01 -2.48 13.16
CA PRO A 138 0.58 -1.93 11.94
C PRO A 138 -0.45 -1.75 10.80
N THR A 139 -1.27 -2.77 10.55
CA THR A 139 -2.30 -2.77 9.52
C THR A 139 -3.34 -1.68 9.78
N VAL A 140 -3.89 -1.61 11.00
CA VAL A 140 -4.87 -0.57 11.33
C VAL A 140 -4.26 0.82 11.20
N THR A 141 -3.02 1.01 11.63
CA THR A 141 -2.29 2.27 11.52
C THR A 141 -2.18 2.73 10.06
N LEU A 142 -1.70 1.85 9.18
CA LEU A 142 -1.56 2.16 7.76
C LEU A 142 -2.91 2.32 7.07
N SER A 143 -3.93 1.56 7.48
CA SER A 143 -5.22 1.56 6.81
C SER A 143 -5.98 2.87 6.96
N VAL A 144 -5.78 3.66 8.03
CA VAL A 144 -6.52 4.91 8.29
C VAL A 144 -6.56 5.86 7.07
N PRO A 145 -5.42 6.34 6.53
CA PRO A 145 -5.43 7.25 5.39
C PRO A 145 -6.01 6.63 4.11
N TYR A 146 -5.78 5.33 3.88
CA TYR A 146 -6.31 4.64 2.71
C TYR A 146 -7.82 4.41 2.79
N ILE A 147 -8.36 4.10 3.98
CA ILE A 147 -9.81 4.03 4.21
C ILE A 147 -10.43 5.40 3.90
N ALA A 148 -9.86 6.47 4.46
CA ALA A 148 -10.33 7.84 4.21
C ALA A 148 -10.33 8.18 2.71
N PHE A 149 -9.26 7.82 2.00
CA PHE A 149 -9.14 8.09 0.57
C PHE A 149 -10.13 7.30 -0.27
N ILE A 150 -10.14 5.97 -0.13
CA ILE A 150 -11.02 5.08 -0.88
C ILE A 150 -12.48 5.43 -0.61
N ALA A 151 -12.86 5.61 0.66
CA ALA A 151 -14.24 5.88 1.01
C ALA A 151 -14.75 7.22 0.46
N ARG A 152 -13.89 8.25 0.41
CA ARG A 152 -14.23 9.55 -0.19
C ARG A 152 -14.49 9.43 -1.69
N ILE A 153 -13.63 8.68 -2.40
CA ILE A 153 -13.76 8.48 -3.85
C ILE A 153 -14.98 7.60 -4.14
N THR A 154 -15.15 6.49 -3.42
CA THR A 154 -16.33 5.65 -3.54
C THR A 154 -17.60 6.43 -3.32
N ARG A 155 -17.67 7.29 -2.29
CA ARG A 155 -18.83 8.16 -2.05
C ARG A 155 -19.08 9.09 -3.23
N ALA A 156 -18.05 9.79 -3.72
CA ALA A 156 -18.19 10.74 -4.81
C ALA A 156 -18.72 10.07 -6.09
N SER A 157 -18.07 8.97 -6.50
CA SER A 157 -18.48 8.21 -7.70
C SER A 157 -19.86 7.59 -7.54
N MET A 158 -20.23 7.11 -6.35
CA MET A 158 -21.58 6.60 -6.10
C MET A 158 -22.64 7.70 -6.22
N LEU A 159 -22.37 8.92 -5.72
CA LEU A 159 -23.32 10.03 -5.84
C LEU A 159 -23.53 10.48 -7.29
N GLU A 160 -22.46 10.55 -8.07
CA GLU A 160 -22.53 10.84 -9.50
C GLU A 160 -23.42 9.81 -10.20
N VAL A 161 -23.13 8.53 -10.01
CA VAL A 161 -23.85 7.44 -10.66
C VAL A 161 -25.31 7.34 -10.18
N LEU A 162 -25.59 7.58 -8.90
CA LEU A 162 -26.97 7.59 -8.36
C LEU A 162 -27.81 8.76 -8.90
N SER A 163 -27.17 9.83 -9.37
CA SER A 163 -27.85 11.01 -9.91
C SER A 163 -28.29 10.86 -11.38
N GLU A 164 -27.85 9.79 -12.06
CA GLU A 164 -28.11 9.50 -13.46
C GLU A 164 -29.57 9.13 -13.77
N ASP A 165 -30.05 9.47 -14.97
CA ASP A 165 -31.46 9.26 -15.37
C ASP A 165 -31.87 7.78 -15.45
N TYR A 166 -30.93 6.89 -15.78
CA TYR A 166 -31.22 5.45 -15.82
C TYR A 166 -31.50 4.89 -14.42
N MET A 167 -30.97 5.51 -13.36
CA MET A 167 -31.25 5.14 -11.97
C MET A 167 -32.69 5.50 -11.59
N ARG A 168 -33.17 6.67 -12.02
CA ARG A 168 -34.58 7.07 -11.84
C ARG A 168 -35.52 6.13 -12.59
N THR A 169 -35.13 5.71 -13.79
CA THR A 169 -35.87 4.73 -14.58
C THR A 169 -35.92 3.36 -13.90
N ALA A 170 -34.80 2.91 -13.32
CA ALA A 170 -34.75 1.65 -12.56
C ALA A 170 -35.66 1.71 -11.32
N ALA A 171 -35.67 2.83 -10.60
CA ALA A 171 -36.56 3.05 -9.46
C ALA A 171 -38.04 3.01 -9.89
N ALA A 172 -38.40 3.67 -10.99
CA ALA A 172 -39.76 3.65 -11.55
C ALA A 172 -40.22 2.25 -11.98
N LYS A 173 -39.29 1.38 -12.38
CA LYS A 173 -39.53 -0.04 -12.69
C LYS A 173 -39.61 -0.95 -11.44
N GLY A 174 -39.49 -0.39 -10.23
CA GLY A 174 -39.60 -1.13 -8.98
C GLY A 174 -38.30 -1.81 -8.53
N ALA A 175 -37.13 -1.39 -9.03
CA ALA A 175 -35.85 -1.92 -8.55
C ALA A 175 -35.67 -1.62 -7.05
N SER A 176 -35.24 -2.62 -6.28
CA SER A 176 -34.98 -2.45 -4.85
C SER A 176 -33.77 -1.54 -4.60
N SER A 177 -33.73 -0.85 -3.44
CA SER A 177 -32.59 0.00 -3.08
C SER A 177 -31.26 -0.77 -3.06
N TYR A 178 -31.30 -2.05 -2.68
CA TYR A 178 -30.12 -2.92 -2.71
C TYR A 178 -29.63 -3.17 -4.15
N ALA A 179 -30.52 -3.50 -5.07
CA ALA A 179 -30.17 -3.69 -6.48
C ALA A 179 -29.66 -2.38 -7.10
N MET A 180 -30.30 -1.25 -6.80
CA MET A 180 -29.84 0.06 -7.25
C MET A 180 -28.42 0.38 -6.76
N LEU A 181 -28.11 0.13 -5.47
CA LEU A 181 -26.80 0.43 -4.91
C LEU A 181 -25.71 -0.54 -5.39
N PHE A 182 -25.89 -1.84 -5.23
CA PHE A 182 -24.81 -2.81 -5.45
C PHE A 182 -24.74 -3.33 -6.89
N HIS A 183 -25.87 -3.46 -7.58
CA HIS A 183 -25.91 -4.03 -8.93
C HIS A 183 -25.78 -2.98 -10.03
N HIS A 184 -26.40 -1.81 -9.84
CA HIS A 184 -26.34 -0.71 -10.81
C HIS A 184 -25.24 0.29 -10.46
N ALA A 185 -25.35 0.96 -9.32
CA ALA A 185 -24.49 2.09 -9.01
C ALA A 185 -23.03 1.66 -8.76
N LEU A 186 -22.78 0.70 -7.86
CA LEU A 186 -21.42 0.29 -7.50
C LEU A 186 -20.65 -0.30 -8.69
N LYS A 187 -21.34 -1.05 -9.55
CA LYS A 187 -20.72 -1.60 -10.77
C LYS A 187 -20.26 -0.49 -11.72
N ASN A 188 -21.10 0.52 -11.95
CA ASN A 188 -20.77 1.64 -12.83
C ASN A 188 -19.79 2.64 -12.20
N ALA A 189 -19.78 2.76 -10.86
CA ALA A 189 -18.81 3.53 -10.10
C ALA A 189 -17.47 2.78 -9.91
N GLY A 190 -17.38 1.52 -10.36
CA GLY A 190 -16.27 0.62 -10.06
C GLY A 190 -14.93 1.06 -10.67
N VAL A 191 -14.95 1.71 -11.84
CA VAL A 191 -13.70 2.09 -12.55
C VAL A 191 -12.90 3.13 -11.74
N PRO A 192 -13.43 4.30 -11.34
CA PRO A 192 -12.70 5.23 -10.47
C PRO A 192 -12.24 4.62 -9.15
N ILE A 193 -13.08 3.76 -8.56
CA ILE A 193 -12.76 3.08 -7.29
C ILE A 193 -11.55 2.17 -7.49
N LEU A 194 -11.54 1.36 -8.55
CA LEU A 194 -10.45 0.44 -8.86
C LEU A 194 -9.13 1.18 -9.15
N THR A 195 -9.19 2.29 -9.89
CA THR A 195 -8.03 3.16 -10.11
C THR A 195 -7.42 3.62 -8.80
N VAL A 196 -8.25 4.08 -7.87
CA VAL A 196 -7.78 4.59 -6.57
C VAL A 196 -7.27 3.48 -5.67
N ILE A 197 -7.84 2.28 -5.73
CA ILE A 197 -7.29 1.10 -5.04
C ILE A 197 -5.90 0.78 -5.58
N GLY A 198 -5.72 0.80 -6.91
CA GLY A 198 -4.43 0.61 -7.57
C GLY A 198 -3.38 1.62 -7.12
N LEU A 199 -3.71 2.91 -7.22
CA LEU A 199 -2.84 4.00 -6.77
C LEU A 199 -2.53 3.90 -5.27
N SER A 200 -3.50 3.48 -4.45
CA SER A 200 -3.30 3.29 -3.01
C SER A 200 -2.31 2.17 -2.74
N PHE A 201 -2.44 1.03 -3.42
CA PHE A 201 -1.51 -0.10 -3.28
C PHE A 201 -0.10 0.27 -3.73
N ALA A 202 0.02 1.03 -4.81
CA ALA A 202 1.29 1.49 -5.33
C ALA A 202 1.98 2.51 -4.38
N GLY A 203 1.20 3.45 -3.81
CA GLY A 203 1.69 4.41 -2.82
C GLY A 203 1.99 3.79 -1.44
N LEU A 204 1.42 2.62 -1.14
CA LEU A 204 1.61 1.90 0.12
C LEU A 204 3.05 1.47 0.34
N ILE A 205 3.81 1.24 -0.73
CA ILE A 205 5.23 0.89 -0.63
C ILE A 205 6.04 1.97 0.11
N GLY A 206 5.71 3.26 -0.10
CA GLY A 206 6.33 4.36 0.63
C GLY A 206 5.87 4.46 2.09
N GLY A 207 4.56 4.26 2.35
CA GLY A 207 3.99 4.35 3.69
C GLY A 207 4.44 3.22 4.64
N VAL A 208 4.67 2.03 4.09
CA VAL A 208 5.12 0.86 4.84
C VAL A 208 6.49 1.08 5.49
N VAL A 209 7.39 1.85 4.87
CA VAL A 209 8.73 2.15 5.41
C VAL A 209 8.67 2.70 6.83
N ILE A 210 7.82 3.71 7.04
CA ILE A 210 7.70 4.39 8.34
C ILE A 210 7.05 3.43 9.35
N THR A 211 6.02 2.70 8.93
CA THR A 211 5.30 1.78 9.80
C THR A 211 6.17 0.60 10.24
N GLU A 212 6.96 0.03 9.33
CA GLU A 212 7.92 -1.03 9.66
C GLU A 212 8.96 -0.55 10.67
N THR A 213 9.39 0.70 10.56
CA THR A 213 10.33 1.31 11.52
C THR A 213 9.67 1.48 12.90
N VAL A 214 8.47 2.06 12.96
CA VAL A 214 7.72 2.29 14.21
C VAL A 214 7.38 0.99 14.94
N PHE A 215 7.00 -0.04 14.19
CA PHE A 215 6.60 -1.34 14.74
C PHE A 215 7.75 -2.36 14.82
N ASN A 216 8.98 -1.95 14.50
CA ASN A 216 10.18 -2.82 14.51
C ASN A 216 10.02 -4.10 13.65
N ILE A 217 9.37 -3.97 12.50
CA ILE A 217 9.14 -5.05 11.53
C ILE A 217 10.38 -5.16 10.63
N PRO A 218 10.95 -6.37 10.42
CA PRO A 218 12.14 -6.57 9.59
C PRO A 218 11.78 -6.64 8.10
N GLY A 219 11.07 -5.64 7.58
CA GLY A 219 10.67 -5.59 6.17
C GLY A 219 11.66 -4.86 5.26
N VAL A 220 11.31 -4.80 3.98
CA VAL A 220 12.09 -4.13 2.92
C VAL A 220 12.16 -2.62 3.16
N GLY A 221 11.10 -2.00 3.66
CA GLY A 221 11.11 -0.57 3.93
C GLY A 221 12.13 -0.20 5.00
N ARG A 222 12.17 -0.97 6.09
CA ARG A 222 13.22 -0.81 7.10
C ARG A 222 14.62 -1.07 6.56
N LEU A 223 14.79 -2.06 5.68
CA LEU A 223 16.08 -2.33 5.02
C LEU A 223 16.60 -1.08 4.27
N VAL A 224 15.70 -0.33 3.62
CA VAL A 224 16.07 0.93 2.95
C VAL A 224 16.51 1.99 3.95
N VAL A 225 15.81 2.14 5.08
CA VAL A 225 16.19 3.09 6.14
C VAL A 225 17.58 2.75 6.69
N ASP A 226 17.82 1.48 6.98
CA ASP A 226 19.12 0.98 7.45
C ASP A 226 20.22 1.25 6.40
N ALA A 227 19.94 1.03 5.12
CA ALA A 227 20.87 1.28 4.03
C ALA A 227 21.18 2.77 3.84
N ILE A 228 20.19 3.67 3.98
CA ILE A 228 20.39 5.13 3.93
C ILE A 228 21.32 5.57 5.06
N ASN A 229 21.08 5.11 6.27
CA ASN A 229 21.91 5.47 7.44
C ASN A 229 23.35 4.97 7.29
N ASN A 230 23.54 3.77 6.73
CA ASN A 230 24.85 3.18 6.50
C ASN A 230 25.50 3.58 5.17
N ARG A 231 24.83 4.41 4.35
CA ARG A 231 25.25 4.79 2.99
C ARG A 231 25.55 3.58 2.10
N ASP A 232 24.74 2.53 2.21
CA ASP A 232 24.82 1.32 1.41
C ASP A 232 24.06 1.50 0.09
N TYR A 233 24.71 2.18 -0.86
CA TYR A 233 24.10 2.55 -2.14
C TYR A 233 23.59 1.35 -2.98
N PRO A 234 24.28 0.20 -3.06
CA PRO A 234 23.76 -0.98 -3.78
C PRO A 234 22.38 -1.43 -3.29
N ILE A 235 22.16 -1.47 -1.97
CA ILE A 235 20.84 -1.83 -1.42
C ILE A 235 19.79 -0.80 -1.82
N ILE A 236 20.10 0.50 -1.67
CA ILE A 236 19.15 1.59 -1.99
C ILE A 236 18.74 1.50 -3.47
N GLN A 237 19.71 1.35 -4.37
CA GLN A 237 19.46 1.23 -5.81
C GLN A 237 18.64 -0.02 -6.14
N GLY A 238 19.03 -1.18 -5.59
CA GLY A 238 18.34 -2.44 -5.87
C GLY A 238 16.89 -2.45 -5.38
N VAL A 239 16.64 -1.95 -4.16
CA VAL A 239 15.27 -1.81 -3.65
C VAL A 239 14.48 -0.81 -4.48
N LEU A 240 15.06 0.34 -4.84
CA LEU A 240 14.38 1.38 -5.61
C LEU A 240 13.93 0.86 -6.99
N ILE A 241 14.77 0.11 -7.70
CA ILE A 241 14.41 -0.48 -8.99
C ILE A 241 13.33 -1.55 -8.83
N LEU A 242 13.47 -2.47 -7.86
CA LEU A 242 12.47 -3.51 -7.64
C LEU A 242 11.10 -2.94 -7.25
N VAL A 243 11.08 -1.92 -6.37
CA VAL A 243 9.87 -1.21 -5.98
C VAL A 243 9.26 -0.46 -7.16
N SER A 244 10.07 0.22 -7.97
CA SER A 244 9.59 0.93 -9.16
C SER A 244 9.03 -0.03 -10.21
N GLY A 245 9.68 -1.17 -10.42
CA GLY A 245 9.18 -2.24 -11.28
C GLY A 245 7.85 -2.80 -10.77
N LEU A 246 7.76 -3.10 -9.47
CA LEU A 246 6.53 -3.56 -8.84
C LEU A 246 5.40 -2.52 -8.98
N TYR A 247 5.70 -1.23 -8.82
CA TYR A 247 4.76 -0.13 -9.03
C TYR A 247 4.18 -0.13 -10.46
N VAL A 248 5.03 -0.31 -11.47
CA VAL A 248 4.59 -0.42 -12.88
C VAL A 248 3.73 -1.66 -13.08
N LEU A 249 4.12 -2.81 -12.53
CA LEU A 249 3.35 -4.05 -12.63
C LEU A 249 1.98 -3.95 -11.95
N ILE A 250 1.88 -3.28 -10.80
CA ILE A 250 0.62 -3.01 -10.11
C ILE A 250 -0.29 -2.16 -11.00
N ASN A 251 0.22 -1.04 -11.54
CA ASN A 251 -0.59 -0.19 -12.41
C ASN A 251 -1.04 -0.92 -13.68
N LEU A 252 -0.15 -1.69 -14.31
CA LEU A 252 -0.52 -2.52 -15.45
C LEU A 252 -1.63 -3.52 -15.07
N GLY A 253 -1.52 -4.17 -13.90
CA GLY A 253 -2.55 -5.07 -13.40
C GLY A 253 -3.90 -4.37 -13.17
N VAL A 254 -3.88 -3.14 -12.66
CA VAL A 254 -5.07 -2.31 -12.46
C VAL A 254 -5.69 -1.92 -13.80
N ASP A 255 -4.88 -1.47 -14.75
CA ASP A 255 -5.35 -1.08 -16.08
C ASP A 255 -5.96 -2.26 -16.83
N LEU A 256 -5.34 -3.44 -16.75
CA LEU A 256 -5.90 -4.67 -17.30
C LEU A 256 -7.21 -5.07 -16.59
N SER A 257 -7.32 -4.82 -15.29
CA SER A 257 -8.53 -5.14 -14.52
C SER A 257 -9.73 -4.25 -14.85
N TYR A 258 -9.54 -3.07 -15.46
CA TYR A 258 -10.65 -2.24 -15.94
C TYR A 258 -11.55 -2.98 -16.93
N THR A 259 -10.96 -3.83 -17.79
CA THR A 259 -11.71 -4.63 -18.78
C THR A 259 -12.66 -5.64 -18.13
N LEU A 260 -12.37 -6.07 -16.89
CA LEU A 260 -13.22 -6.99 -16.12
C LEU A 260 -14.42 -6.28 -15.49
N VAL A 261 -14.26 -5.00 -15.15
CA VAL A 261 -15.30 -4.20 -14.49
C VAL A 261 -16.21 -3.52 -15.50
N ASP A 262 -15.65 -2.94 -16.57
CA ASP A 262 -16.40 -2.36 -17.68
C ASP A 262 -15.97 -2.96 -19.03
N PRO A 263 -16.72 -3.93 -19.58
CA PRO A 263 -16.42 -4.53 -20.88
C PRO A 263 -16.59 -3.56 -22.07
N ARG A 264 -17.02 -2.31 -21.85
CA ARG A 264 -17.06 -1.25 -22.88
C ARG A 264 -15.69 -0.60 -23.11
N ILE A 265 -14.77 -0.74 -22.17
CA ILE A 265 -13.38 -0.27 -22.29
C ILE A 265 -12.61 -1.34 -23.08
N ARG A 266 -12.53 -1.16 -24.41
CA ARG A 266 -11.69 -1.99 -25.30
C ARG A 266 -10.48 -1.16 -25.72
N TYR A 267 -9.29 -1.60 -25.31
CA TYR A 267 -8.00 -1.10 -25.80
C TYR A 267 -7.69 -1.69 -27.17
#